data_AF-A0A9E5G1C6-F1
#
_entry.id   AF-A0A9E5G1C6-F1
#
_cell.length_a   1.000
_cell.length_b   1.000
_cell.length_c   1.000
_cell.angle_alpha   90.00
_cell.angle_beta   90.00
_cell.angle_gamma   90.00
#
_symmetry.space_group_name_H-M   'P 1'
#
loop_
_entity.id
_entity.type
_entity.pdbx_description
1 polymer ?
#
loop_
_entity_poly.entity_id
_entity_poly.type
_entity_poly.pdbx_seq_one_letter_code
_entity_poly.pdbx_strand_id
1 'polypeptide(L)'
;RMRDRLRPFTDLASMPMSDSDWANPSADDALLSADERTAETAFERAWAIAVLDAAHTQAHAQLASEGRLDEYDAFRRRVIEGEGYDTIGPSLGMSAQQCAGATRLVSQRMAAALREVLRAEGVRESEMDRTVQEVQRAVEATGGG
;
A
#
# COMPACT_ATOMS: atom_id res chain seq x y z
N ARG A 1 -49.93 13.51 -2.70
CA ARG A 1 -50.54 14.33 -1.62
C ARG A 1 -49.52 14.50 -0.49
N MET A 2 -48.53 15.39 -0.68
CA MET A 2 -47.70 16.05 0.35
C MET A 2 -46.75 17.08 -0.32
N ARG A 3 -47.30 17.86 -1.26
CA ARG A 3 -46.67 19.07 -1.82
C ARG A 3 -47.42 20.23 -1.20
N ASP A 4 -46.97 20.74 -0.06
CA ASP A 4 -47.26 22.10 0.41
C ASP A 4 -46.66 22.33 1.79
N ARG A 5 -45.54 23.07 1.80
CA ARG A 5 -45.07 23.99 2.86
C ARG A 5 -43.64 24.42 2.54
N LEU A 6 -43.47 25.11 1.41
CA LEU A 6 -42.34 26.01 1.23
C LEU A 6 -42.83 27.40 1.64
N ARG A 7 -42.28 27.96 2.71
CA ARG A 7 -42.41 29.40 2.97
C ARG A 7 -41.50 30.13 1.98
N PRO A 8 -41.92 31.27 1.42
CA PRO A 8 -41.02 32.10 0.62
C PRO A 8 -40.01 32.76 1.56
N PHE A 9 -38.74 32.39 1.42
CA PHE A 9 -37.61 33.04 2.08
C PHE A 9 -37.21 34.25 1.23
N THR A 10 -38.02 35.30 1.28
CA THR A 10 -37.75 36.58 0.60
C THR A 10 -37.88 37.70 1.61
N ASP A 11 -36.86 37.86 2.47
CA ASP A 11 -36.45 39.18 2.99
C ASP A 11 -35.11 39.10 3.73
N LEU A 12 -33.99 39.17 3.00
CA LEU A 12 -32.64 39.47 3.55
C LEU A 12 -31.83 40.30 2.55
N ALA A 13 -32.49 41.24 1.88
CA ALA A 13 -31.81 42.27 1.09
C ALA A 13 -31.52 43.48 1.98
N SER A 14 -30.55 43.38 2.89
CA SER A 14 -29.85 44.52 3.53
C SER A 14 -28.86 44.06 4.62
N MET A 15 -27.77 43.40 4.22
CA MET A 15 -26.51 43.47 4.98
C MET A 15 -25.37 43.62 3.96
N PRO A 16 -24.42 44.55 4.15
CA PRO A 16 -23.19 44.57 3.37
C PRO A 16 -22.33 43.39 3.83
N MET A 17 -22.63 42.19 3.33
CA MET A 17 -21.66 41.10 3.35
C MET A 17 -20.54 41.52 2.41
N SER A 18 -19.38 41.81 2.98
CA SER A 18 -18.16 42.04 2.20
C SER A 18 -17.87 40.76 1.42
N ASP A 19 -17.70 40.86 0.11
CA ASP A 19 -17.42 39.75 -0.83
C ASP A 19 -16.07 39.04 -0.56
N SER A 20 -15.41 39.28 0.58
CA SER A 20 -14.05 38.85 0.88
C SER A 20 -13.88 37.94 2.11
N ASP A 21 -14.92 37.65 2.88
CA ASP A 21 -14.79 36.83 4.11
C ASP A 21 -15.11 35.32 3.91
N TRP A 22 -15.57 34.89 2.74
CA TRP A 22 -15.94 33.49 2.48
C TRP A 22 -14.76 32.59 2.05
N ALA A 23 -13.54 33.14 1.94
CA ALA A 23 -12.39 32.45 1.35
C ALA A 23 -11.17 32.32 2.28
N ASN A 24 -11.37 32.31 3.61
CA ASN A 24 -10.32 31.90 4.54
C ASN A 24 -10.76 30.63 5.26
N PRO A 25 -10.15 29.45 4.99
CA PRO A 25 -10.43 28.27 5.80
C PRO A 25 -10.16 28.63 7.27
N SER A 26 -11.14 28.39 8.14
CA SER A 26 -10.96 28.65 9.57
C SER A 26 -9.74 27.86 10.08
N ALA A 27 -9.08 28.34 11.13
CA ALA A 27 -8.02 27.56 11.78
C ALA A 27 -8.49 26.14 12.15
N ASP A 28 -9.78 25.98 12.46
CA ASP A 28 -10.41 24.70 12.72
C ASP A 28 -10.51 23.82 11.45
N ASP A 29 -10.85 24.39 10.29
CA ASP A 29 -10.87 23.66 9.01
C ASP A 29 -9.46 23.20 8.60
N ALA A 30 -8.45 24.04 8.86
CA ALA A 30 -7.06 23.72 8.58
C ALA A 30 -6.54 22.57 9.47
N LEU A 31 -6.94 22.54 10.74
CA LEU A 31 -6.60 21.47 11.68
C LEU A 31 -7.31 20.15 11.32
N LEU A 32 -8.60 20.20 11.00
CA LEU A 32 -9.36 19.03 10.55
C LEU A 32 -8.77 18.45 9.25
N SER A 33 -8.44 19.29 8.27
CA SER A 33 -7.80 18.86 7.02
C SER A 33 -6.41 18.25 7.24
N ALA A 34 -5.66 18.70 8.25
CA ALA A 34 -4.37 18.11 8.60
C ALA A 34 -4.54 16.73 9.26
N ASP A 35 -5.54 16.57 10.12
CA ASP A 35 -5.87 15.29 10.76
C ASP A 35 -6.41 14.28 9.75
N GLU A 36 -7.30 14.70 8.85
CA GLU A 36 -7.82 13.87 7.75
C GLU A 36 -6.70 13.35 6.84
N ARG A 37 -5.76 14.23 6.43
CA ARG A 37 -4.59 13.80 5.64
C ARG A 37 -3.72 12.80 6.40
N THR A 38 -3.60 12.95 7.71
CA THR A 38 -2.83 12.03 8.56
C THR A 38 -3.54 10.68 8.68
N ALA A 39 -4.86 10.68 8.85
CA ALA A 39 -5.68 9.48 8.92
C ALA A 39 -5.70 8.71 7.59
N GLU A 40 -5.88 9.41 6.46
CA GLU A 40 -5.81 8.84 5.12
C GLU A 40 -4.44 8.19 4.87
N THR A 41 -3.36 8.91 5.17
CA THR A 41 -1.99 8.38 5.03
C THR A 41 -1.78 7.13 5.91
N ALA A 42 -2.28 7.15 7.15
CA ALA A 42 -2.17 6.01 8.06
C ALA A 42 -2.97 4.79 7.55
N PHE A 43 -4.16 5.03 7.01
CA PHE A 43 -4.99 4.00 6.41
C PHE A 43 -4.32 3.39 5.17
N GLU A 44 -3.85 4.20 4.24
CA GLU A 44 -3.15 3.74 3.03
C GLU A 44 -1.92 2.88 3.38
N ARG A 45 -1.15 3.29 4.40
CA ARG A 45 -0.02 2.51 4.91
C ARG A 45 -0.46 1.17 5.49
N ALA A 46 -1.46 1.17 6.37
CA ALA A 46 -1.96 -0.06 6.98
C ALA A 46 -2.48 -1.04 5.92
N TRP A 47 -3.20 -0.52 4.92
CA TRP A 47 -3.68 -1.30 3.79
C TRP A 47 -2.53 -1.86 2.95
N ALA A 48 -1.52 -1.05 2.61
CA ALA A 48 -0.36 -1.51 1.85
C ALA A 48 0.43 -2.62 2.57
N ILE A 49 0.61 -2.50 3.89
CA ILE A 49 1.23 -3.54 4.72
C ILE A 49 0.40 -4.82 4.70
N ALA A 50 -0.92 -4.73 4.89
CA ALA A 50 -1.81 -5.89 4.89
C ALA A 50 -1.81 -6.62 3.54
N VAL A 51 -1.85 -5.88 2.44
CA VAL A 51 -1.78 -6.43 1.07
C VAL A 51 -0.43 -7.13 0.83
N LEU A 52 0.67 -6.52 1.25
CA LEU A 52 2.00 -7.11 1.10
C LEU A 52 2.15 -8.38 1.96
N ASP A 53 1.63 -8.39 3.18
CA ASP A 53 1.67 -9.55 4.08
C ASP A 53 0.82 -10.72 3.53
N ALA A 54 -0.35 -10.43 2.98
CA ALA A 54 -1.17 -11.42 2.29
C ALA A 54 -0.43 -12.02 1.08
N ALA A 55 0.22 -11.18 0.26
CA ALA A 55 1.01 -11.63 -0.87
C ALA A 55 2.20 -12.50 -0.44
N HIS A 56 2.88 -12.09 0.62
CA HIS A 56 3.98 -12.83 1.23
C HIS A 56 3.52 -14.22 1.70
N THR A 57 2.42 -14.27 2.45
CA THR A 57 1.83 -15.51 2.95
C THR A 57 1.45 -16.45 1.81
N GLN A 58 0.82 -15.93 0.76
CA GLN A 58 0.45 -16.71 -0.43
C GLN A 58 1.68 -17.26 -1.16
N ALA A 59 2.68 -16.43 -1.43
CA ALA A 59 3.91 -16.85 -2.12
C ALA A 59 4.70 -17.88 -1.30
N HIS A 60 4.78 -17.69 0.02
CA HIS A 60 5.43 -18.63 0.93
C HIS A 60 4.71 -19.98 0.94
N ALA A 61 3.37 -19.99 1.06
CA ALA A 61 2.59 -21.23 1.00
C ALA A 61 2.77 -21.97 -0.32
N GLN A 62 2.81 -21.25 -1.44
CA GLN A 62 3.08 -21.84 -2.75
C GLN A 62 4.47 -22.48 -2.82
N LEU A 63 5.52 -21.75 -2.41
CA LEU A 63 6.89 -22.27 -2.39
C LEU A 63 7.03 -23.47 -1.44
N ALA A 64 6.36 -23.45 -0.29
CA ALA A 64 6.31 -24.57 0.63
C ALA A 64 5.69 -25.82 -0.02
N SER A 65 4.56 -25.65 -0.73
CA SER A 65 3.90 -26.76 -1.43
C SER A 65 4.75 -27.36 -2.56
N GLU A 66 5.66 -26.56 -3.13
CA GLU A 66 6.60 -26.97 -4.18
C GLU A 66 7.91 -27.55 -3.62
N GLY A 67 8.10 -27.55 -2.28
CA GLY A 67 9.34 -28.00 -1.65
C GLY A 67 10.51 -27.04 -1.83
N ARG A 68 10.24 -25.74 -1.98
CA ARG A 68 11.21 -24.70 -2.36
C ARG A 68 11.53 -23.70 -1.24
N LEU A 69 11.52 -24.19 -0.01
CA LEU A 69 11.77 -23.34 1.17
C LEU A 69 13.23 -22.90 1.26
N ASP A 70 14.18 -23.67 0.70
CA ASP A 70 15.58 -23.28 0.66
C ASP A 70 15.78 -22.06 -0.26
N GLU A 71 15.09 -22.00 -1.40
CA GLU A 71 15.13 -20.79 -2.25
C GLU A 71 14.47 -19.59 -1.57
N TYR A 72 13.39 -19.82 -0.82
CA TYR A 72 12.76 -18.78 -0.01
C TYR A 72 13.71 -18.28 1.09
N ASP A 73 14.42 -19.17 1.79
CA ASP A 73 15.39 -18.77 2.81
C ASP A 73 16.56 -18.00 2.19
N ALA A 74 17.09 -18.46 1.06
CA ALA A 74 18.13 -17.71 0.34
C ALA A 74 17.68 -16.28 -0.02
N PHE A 75 16.43 -16.12 -0.47
CA PHE A 75 15.83 -14.81 -0.73
C PHE A 75 15.71 -13.97 0.54
N ARG A 76 15.13 -14.54 1.61
CA ARG A 76 14.87 -13.87 2.89
C ARG A 76 16.17 -13.34 3.50
N ARG A 77 17.21 -14.17 3.59
CA ARG A 77 18.51 -13.79 4.12
C ARG A 77 19.20 -12.74 3.27
N ARG A 78 19.09 -12.83 1.94
CA ARG A 78 19.68 -11.84 1.05
C ARG A 78 18.99 -10.48 1.11
N VAL A 79 17.66 -10.47 1.05
CA VAL A 79 16.85 -9.26 0.83
C VAL A 79 16.46 -8.58 2.14
N ILE A 80 16.14 -9.35 3.17
CA ILE A 80 15.70 -8.82 4.47
C ILE A 80 16.89 -8.66 5.41
N GLU A 81 17.78 -9.66 5.49
CA GLU A 81 18.90 -9.65 6.43
C GLU A 81 20.18 -9.03 5.82
N GLY A 82 20.21 -8.84 4.50
CA GLY A 82 21.35 -8.23 3.79
C GLY A 82 22.58 -9.14 3.65
N GLU A 83 22.45 -10.43 3.93
CA GLU A 83 23.57 -11.38 3.91
C GLU A 83 24.16 -11.55 2.49
N GLY A 84 25.47 -11.82 2.43
CA GLY A 84 26.17 -12.14 1.19
C GLY A 84 25.92 -13.56 0.73
N TYR A 85 25.91 -13.81 -0.59
CA TYR A 85 25.73 -15.16 -1.12
C TYR A 85 26.83 -16.14 -0.69
N ASP A 86 28.03 -15.65 -0.38
CA ASP A 86 29.14 -16.46 0.13
C ASP A 86 28.86 -17.03 1.53
N THR A 87 27.95 -16.40 2.28
CA THR A 87 27.49 -16.87 3.60
C THR A 87 26.27 -17.77 3.47
N ILE A 88 25.29 -17.36 2.65
CA ILE A 88 24.03 -18.08 2.45
C ILE A 88 24.28 -19.45 1.79
N GLY A 89 25.06 -19.46 0.71
CA GLY A 89 25.27 -20.64 -0.12
C GLY A 89 25.73 -21.88 0.65
N PRO A 90 26.83 -21.82 1.42
CA PRO A 90 27.29 -22.94 2.24
C PRO A 90 26.24 -23.46 3.24
N SER A 91 25.41 -22.58 3.80
CA SER A 91 24.39 -22.97 4.79
C SER A 91 23.21 -23.74 4.19
N LEU A 92 22.93 -23.53 2.90
CA LEU A 92 21.84 -24.15 2.15
C LEU A 92 22.30 -25.19 1.12
N GLY A 93 23.61 -25.45 1.03
CA GLY A 93 24.18 -26.33 0.00
C GLY A 93 24.06 -25.78 -1.42
N MET A 94 23.99 -24.46 -1.58
CA MET A 94 23.82 -23.76 -2.85
C MET A 94 25.10 -23.01 -3.25
N SER A 95 25.37 -22.92 -4.55
CA SER A 95 26.34 -21.96 -5.08
C SER A 95 25.80 -20.53 -5.06
N ALA A 96 26.68 -19.53 -5.14
CA ALA A 96 26.27 -18.13 -5.23
C ALA A 96 25.37 -17.85 -6.45
N GLN A 97 25.62 -18.53 -7.58
CA GLN A 97 24.77 -18.44 -8.77
C GLN A 97 23.37 -19.00 -8.51
N GLN A 98 23.26 -20.13 -7.80
CA GLN A 98 21.98 -20.71 -7.41
C GLN A 98 21.24 -19.78 -6.42
N CYS A 99 21.93 -19.17 -5.47
CA CYS A 99 21.33 -18.18 -4.55
C CYS A 99 20.77 -16.97 -5.30
N ALA A 100 21.50 -16.46 -6.29
CA ALA A 100 21.01 -15.36 -7.13
C ALA A 100 19.80 -15.77 -7.98
N GLY A 101 19.78 -17.00 -8.50
CA GLY A 101 18.64 -17.57 -9.21
C GLY A 101 17.40 -17.72 -8.31
N ALA A 102 17.59 -18.27 -7.10
CA ALA A 102 16.57 -18.40 -6.08
C ALA A 102 15.96 -17.04 -5.71
N THR A 103 16.80 -16.05 -5.43
CA THR A 103 16.36 -14.68 -5.10
C THR A 103 15.46 -14.11 -6.20
N ARG A 104 15.89 -14.19 -7.47
CA ARG A 104 15.10 -13.69 -8.62
C ARG A 104 13.77 -14.40 -8.75
N LEU A 105 13.77 -15.72 -8.61
CA LEU A 105 12.55 -16.52 -8.68
C LEU A 105 11.57 -16.12 -7.57
N VAL A 106 12.02 -16.07 -6.32
CA VAL A 106 11.14 -15.72 -5.20
C VAL A 106 10.61 -14.31 -5.36
N SER A 107 11.42 -13.34 -5.81
CA SER A 107 10.94 -12.00 -6.15
C SER A 107 9.82 -12.01 -7.21
N GLN A 108 9.94 -12.83 -8.25
CA GLN A 108 8.89 -12.97 -9.27
C GLN A 108 7.61 -13.59 -8.69
N ARG A 109 7.74 -14.59 -7.80
CA ARG A 109 6.59 -15.21 -7.11
C ARG A 109 5.89 -14.21 -6.19
N MET A 110 6.65 -13.41 -5.43
CA MET A 110 6.10 -12.32 -4.61
C MET A 110 5.34 -11.31 -5.46
N ALA A 111 5.92 -10.86 -6.57
CA ALA A 111 5.27 -9.90 -7.47
C ALA A 111 3.99 -10.47 -8.11
N ALA A 112 3.97 -11.77 -8.44
CA ALA A 112 2.78 -12.43 -8.94
C ALA A 112 1.69 -12.56 -7.87
N ALA A 113 2.06 -12.95 -6.64
CA ALA A 113 1.14 -13.04 -5.52
C ALA A 113 0.54 -11.68 -5.15
N LEU A 114 1.35 -10.61 -5.17
CA LEU A 114 0.87 -9.25 -4.94
C LEU A 114 -0.19 -8.82 -5.95
N ARG A 115 0.05 -9.09 -7.24
CA ARG A 115 -0.94 -8.81 -8.29
C ARG A 115 -2.23 -9.62 -8.10
N GLU A 116 -2.13 -10.85 -7.63
CA GLU A 116 -3.30 -11.68 -7.36
C GLU A 116 -4.12 -11.14 -6.17
N VAL A 117 -3.45 -10.76 -5.08
CA VAL A 117 -4.12 -10.14 -3.92
C VAL A 117 -4.81 -8.85 -4.34
N LEU A 118 -4.13 -7.96 -5.08
CA LEU A 118 -4.72 -6.71 -5.57
C LEU A 118 -5.92 -6.96 -6.50
N ARG A 119 -5.86 -8.00 -7.33
CA ARG A 119 -6.99 -8.40 -8.17
C ARG A 119 -8.17 -8.86 -7.32
N ALA A 120 -7.94 -9.62 -6.25
CA ALA A 120 -8.97 -10.05 -5.32
C ALA A 120 -9.60 -8.86 -4.55
N GLU A 121 -8.82 -7.81 -4.27
CA GLU A 121 -9.30 -6.52 -3.72
C GLU A 121 -10.08 -5.67 -4.74
N GLY A 122 -10.21 -6.13 -5.99
CA GLY A 122 -10.99 -5.45 -7.03
C GLY A 122 -10.21 -4.44 -7.87
N VAL A 123 -8.87 -4.42 -7.77
CA VAL A 123 -8.03 -3.57 -8.62
C VAL A 123 -8.13 -4.05 -10.07
N ARG A 124 -8.48 -3.13 -10.97
CA ARG A 124 -8.59 -3.43 -12.40
C ARG A 124 -7.21 -3.61 -13.01
N GLU A 125 -7.11 -4.45 -14.05
CA GLU A 125 -5.85 -4.69 -14.74
C GLU A 125 -5.21 -3.39 -15.28
N SER A 126 -6.02 -2.43 -15.73
CA SER A 126 -5.54 -1.11 -16.18
C SER A 126 -4.92 -0.25 -15.07
N GLU A 127 -5.17 -0.57 -13.80
CA GLU A 127 -4.68 0.16 -12.63
C GLU A 127 -3.58 -0.60 -11.89
N MET A 128 -3.37 -1.87 -12.22
CA MET A 128 -2.52 -2.81 -11.48
C MET A 128 -1.10 -2.27 -11.26
N ASP A 129 -0.40 -1.86 -12.32
CA ASP A 129 0.98 -1.41 -12.20
C ASP A 129 1.10 -0.13 -11.36
N ARG A 130 0.11 0.77 -11.45
CA ARG A 130 0.05 1.99 -10.62
C ARG A 130 -0.16 1.62 -9.16
N THR A 131 -1.11 0.75 -8.86
CA THR A 131 -1.41 0.34 -7.48
C THR A 131 -0.25 -0.44 -6.86
N VAL A 132 0.44 -1.28 -7.62
CA VAL A 132 1.68 -1.94 -7.15
C VAL A 132 2.73 -0.90 -6.73
N GLN A 133 2.92 0.17 -7.52
CA GLN A 133 3.85 1.25 -7.18
C GLN A 133 3.38 2.08 -5.97
N GLU A 134 2.06 2.24 -5.78
CA GLU A 134 1.49 2.92 -4.60
C GLU A 134 1.76 2.09 -3.32
N VAL A 135 1.51 0.78 -3.36
CA VAL A 135 1.81 -0.15 -2.25
C VAL A 135 3.30 -0.13 -1.91
N GLN A 136 4.19 -0.22 -2.89
CA GLN A 136 5.63 -0.18 -2.67
C GLN A 136 6.08 1.11 -1.98
N ARG A 137 5.61 2.27 -2.48
CA ARG A 137 5.93 3.57 -1.88
C ARG A 137 5.41 3.71 -0.45
N ALA A 138 4.19 3.23 -0.18
CA ALA A 138 3.60 3.28 1.15
C ALA A 138 4.40 2.45 2.18
N VAL A 139 4.92 1.29 1.76
CA VAL A 139 5.76 0.43 2.61
C VAL A 139 7.16 1.02 2.82
N GLU A 140 7.80 1.53 1.76
CA GLU A 140 9.12 2.16 1.86
C GLU A 140 9.14 3.35 2.82
N ALA A 141 8.07 4.16 2.83
CA ALA A 141 7.91 5.28 3.75
C ALA A 141 7.87 4.86 5.24
N THR A 142 7.68 3.57 5.54
CA THR A 142 7.64 3.03 6.91
C THR A 142 9.04 2.64 7.42
N GLY A 143 9.97 2.29 6.53
CA GLY A 143 11.32 1.83 6.90
C GLY A 143 12.36 2.95 7.10
N GLY A 144 11.99 4.22 6.86
CA GLY A 144 12.89 5.38 6.89
C GLY A 144 12.69 6.33 8.08
N GLY A 145 12.21 5.84 9.23
CA GLY A 145 11.97 6.61 10.46
C GLY A 145 13.07 6.45 11.50
#